data_AF-A0A958DEZ2-F1
#
_entry.id   AF-A0A958DEZ2-F1
#
_cell.length_a   1.000
_cell.length_b   1.000
_cell.length_c   1.000
_cell.angle_alpha   90.00
_cell.angle_beta   90.00
_cell.angle_gamma   90.00
#
_symmetry.space_group_name_H-M   'P 1'
#
loop_
_entity.id
_entity.type
_entity.pdbx_description
1 polymer ?
#
loop_
_entity_poly.entity_id
_entity_poly.type
_entity_poly.pdbx_seq_one_letter_code
_entity_poly.pdbx_strand_id
1 'polypeptide(L)'
;MTVDDTFQPGADTRGRAEKVTAFVTRASPRGPEVLLFQHPSAGIQMPAGTVEADEPHAVAAAREAREETGLTDLPVGRFIEAVTETLPNGRCLVTTTTTAYSRPDPASFDWASIRRGIVVDYVREEGQFSQVSYVERSSIVEPSYVTYQITGWVPTAVLTRHVTRYFYQFPYHGRTPETWLVDTDNHRFRLFWAPLAQLPPVVEPQRPWLDVLLKTPTVRL
;
A
#
# COMPACT_ATOMS: atom_id res chain seq x y z
N MET A 1 -12.09 19.12 -20.37
CA MET A 1 -11.55 19.90 -19.24
C MET A 1 -10.11 19.45 -19.07
N THR A 2 -9.18 20.24 -19.60
CA THR A 2 -7.75 19.94 -19.64
C THR A 2 -7.23 20.03 -18.21
N VAL A 3 -6.64 18.93 -17.70
CA VAL A 3 -6.00 18.92 -16.39
C VAL A 3 -4.79 19.83 -16.49
N ASP A 4 -4.73 20.86 -15.67
CA ASP A 4 -3.64 21.83 -15.65
C ASP A 4 -2.34 21.09 -15.27
N ASP A 5 -1.34 21.11 -16.16
CA ASP A 5 -0.09 20.32 -16.07
C ASP A 5 0.94 20.97 -15.13
N THR A 6 0.50 21.95 -14.34
CA THR A 6 1.32 22.77 -13.44
C THR A 6 1.28 22.30 -11.98
N PHE A 7 0.57 21.21 -11.68
CA PHE A 7 0.46 20.67 -10.32
C PHE A 7 1.78 20.01 -9.84
N GLN A 8 2.58 20.79 -9.12
CA GLN A 8 3.69 20.32 -8.28
C GLN A 8 3.33 20.58 -6.81
N PRO A 9 2.74 19.60 -6.09
CA PRO A 9 2.55 19.75 -4.66
C PRO A 9 3.93 19.84 -4.00
N GLY A 10 4.15 20.93 -3.28
CA GLY A 10 5.32 21.25 -2.45
C GLY A 10 6.60 20.48 -2.75
N ALA A 11 7.54 21.11 -3.47
CA ALA A 11 8.94 20.68 -3.55
C ALA A 11 9.69 20.76 -2.20
N ASP A 12 8.97 20.99 -1.08
CA ASP A 12 9.53 21.16 0.26
C ASP A 12 9.24 19.94 1.15
N THR A 13 10.31 19.48 1.77
CA THR A 13 10.58 18.24 2.53
C THR A 13 9.72 17.93 3.76
N ARG A 14 8.42 18.24 3.78
CA ARG A 14 7.56 17.99 4.97
C ARG A 14 6.37 17.08 4.65
N GLY A 15 6.68 15.79 4.64
CA GLY A 15 5.71 14.69 4.51
C GLY A 15 6.30 13.56 3.68
N ARG A 16 7.05 12.64 4.30
CA ARG A 16 7.57 11.46 3.60
C ARG A 16 6.43 10.44 3.42
N ALA A 17 6.05 10.16 2.18
CA ALA A 17 5.15 9.07 1.86
C ALA A 17 5.95 7.77 1.74
N GLU A 18 6.01 7.03 2.84
CA GLU A 18 6.79 5.81 2.92
C GLU A 18 5.87 4.60 3.03
N LYS A 19 6.15 3.61 2.18
CA LYS A 19 5.45 2.33 2.12
C LYS A 19 6.45 1.20 2.31
N VAL A 20 5.95 0.06 2.74
CA VAL A 20 6.74 -1.17 2.85
C VAL A 20 6.05 -2.30 2.12
N THR A 21 6.85 -3.23 1.62
CA THR A 21 6.40 -4.54 1.12
C THR A 21 7.25 -5.62 1.77
N ALA A 22 6.59 -6.65 2.27
CA ALA A 22 7.23 -7.79 2.90
C ALA A 22 7.07 -9.04 2.04
N PHE A 23 8.17 -9.52 1.48
CA PHE A 23 8.24 -10.81 0.82
C PHE A 23 8.56 -11.88 1.86
N VAL A 24 7.54 -12.60 2.33
CA VAL A 24 7.77 -13.79 3.16
C VAL A 24 8.07 -14.96 2.25
N THR A 25 9.27 -15.51 2.33
CA THR A 25 9.76 -16.58 1.44
C THR A 25 10.14 -17.82 2.24
N ARG A 26 9.95 -19.01 1.69
CA ARG A 26 10.47 -20.26 2.27
C ARG A 26 11.15 -21.12 1.21
N ALA A 27 12.04 -22.00 1.64
CA ALA A 27 12.53 -23.10 0.80
C ALA A 27 11.52 -24.25 0.83
N SER A 28 11.28 -24.89 -0.31
CA SER A 28 10.50 -26.13 -0.41
C SER A 28 11.20 -27.14 -1.32
N PRO A 29 10.85 -28.44 -1.27
CA PRO A 29 11.41 -29.44 -2.17
C PRO A 29 11.18 -29.15 -3.66
N ARG A 30 10.22 -28.28 -3.99
CA ARG A 30 9.90 -27.86 -5.37
C ARG A 30 10.61 -26.56 -5.77
N GLY A 31 11.46 -26.02 -4.90
CA GLY A 31 12.13 -24.73 -5.05
C GLY A 31 11.59 -23.67 -4.08
N PRO A 32 12.07 -22.42 -4.20
CA PRO A 32 11.65 -21.34 -3.33
C PRO A 32 10.20 -20.92 -3.60
N GLU A 33 9.49 -20.61 -2.52
CA GLU A 33 8.10 -20.18 -2.53
C GLU A 33 7.96 -18.82 -1.83
N VAL A 34 6.95 -18.05 -2.22
CA VAL A 34 6.56 -16.78 -1.58
C VAL A 34 5.14 -16.91 -1.03
N LEU A 35 4.91 -16.32 0.13
CA LEU A 35 3.61 -16.29 0.76
C LEU A 35 2.77 -15.17 0.14
N LEU A 36 1.59 -15.53 -0.35
CA LEU A 36 0.61 -14.60 -0.90
C LEU A 36 -0.71 -14.75 -0.14
N PHE A 37 -1.56 -13.74 -0.24
CA PHE A 37 -2.94 -13.81 0.22
C PHE A 37 -3.92 -13.45 -0.89
N GLN A 38 -5.07 -14.11 -0.87
CA GLN A 38 -6.22 -13.78 -1.71
C GLN A 38 -7.17 -12.88 -0.90
N HIS A 39 -7.31 -11.63 -1.35
CA HIS A 39 -8.35 -10.73 -0.88
C HIS A 39 -9.72 -11.16 -1.44
N PRO A 40 -10.82 -11.10 -0.66
CA PRO A 40 -12.15 -11.54 -1.11
C PRO A 40 -12.66 -10.78 -2.34
N SER A 41 -12.30 -9.50 -2.48
CA SER A 41 -12.73 -8.62 -3.59
C SER A 41 -11.60 -8.02 -4.41
N ALA A 42 -10.33 -8.14 -4.00
CA ALA A 42 -9.23 -7.36 -4.57
C ALA A 42 -8.11 -8.20 -5.19
N GLY A 43 -8.31 -9.52 -5.36
CA GLY A 43 -7.32 -10.38 -6.01
C GLY A 43 -6.19 -10.85 -5.09
N ILE A 44 -5.12 -11.37 -5.71
CA ILE A 44 -3.96 -11.96 -5.03
C ILE A 44 -2.89 -10.90 -4.81
N GLN A 45 -2.40 -10.81 -3.57
CA GLN A 45 -1.53 -9.75 -3.09
C GLN A 45 -0.40 -10.29 -2.20
N MET A 46 0.63 -9.47 -2.02
CA MET A 46 1.73 -9.61 -1.09
C MET A 46 1.53 -8.67 0.10
N PRO A 47 2.03 -9.03 1.29
CA PRO A 47 1.90 -8.16 2.44
C PRO A 47 2.57 -6.81 2.25
N ALA A 48 1.85 -5.73 2.51
CA ALA A 48 2.31 -4.38 2.24
C ALA A 48 1.44 -3.32 2.93
N GLY A 49 2.08 -2.24 3.37
CA GLY A 49 1.33 -1.13 3.96
C GLY A 49 2.13 0.14 4.12
N THR A 50 1.65 0.98 5.02
CA THR A 50 2.18 2.33 5.23
C THR A 50 3.14 2.33 6.42
N VAL A 51 4.26 3.02 6.27
CA VAL A 51 5.16 3.26 7.39
C VAL A 51 4.56 4.36 8.25
N GLU A 52 4.36 4.08 9.53
CA GLU A 52 3.82 5.08 10.46
C GLU A 52 4.86 6.16 10.80
N ALA A 53 4.40 7.26 11.41
CA ALA A 53 5.31 8.30 11.85
C ALA A 53 6.35 7.73 12.83
N ASP A 54 7.62 8.03 12.58
CA ASP A 54 8.76 7.59 13.39
C ASP A 54 8.94 6.06 13.51
N GLU A 55 8.24 5.27 12.69
CA GLU A 55 8.37 3.81 12.64
C GLU A 55 9.57 3.39 11.76
N PRO A 56 10.52 2.58 12.27
CA PRO A 56 11.58 2.04 11.43
C PRO A 56 11.02 1.14 10.32
N HIS A 57 11.50 1.28 9.08
CA HIS A 57 10.94 0.56 7.92
C HIS A 57 10.93 -0.96 8.07
N ALA A 58 11.96 -1.54 8.70
CA ALA A 58 12.02 -2.98 8.98
C ALA A 58 10.94 -3.42 9.99
N VAL A 59 10.62 -2.56 10.96
CA VAL A 59 9.56 -2.80 11.96
C VAL A 59 8.20 -2.72 11.27
N ALA A 60 7.99 -1.69 10.44
CA ALA A 60 6.78 -1.54 9.62
C ALA A 60 6.56 -2.78 8.73
N ALA A 61 7.58 -3.19 7.97
CA ALA A 61 7.48 -4.36 7.10
C ALA A 61 7.16 -5.64 7.87
N ALA A 62 7.74 -5.81 9.06
CA ALA A 62 7.43 -6.95 9.92
C ALA A 62 6.00 -6.86 10.48
N ARG A 63 5.52 -5.67 10.89
CA ARG A 63 4.15 -5.45 11.37
C ARG A 63 3.13 -5.83 10.29
N GLU A 64 3.25 -5.26 9.10
CA GLU A 64 2.35 -5.57 7.96
C GLU A 64 2.35 -7.06 7.64
N ALA A 65 3.54 -7.69 7.61
CA ALA A 65 3.64 -9.13 7.41
C ALA A 65 2.92 -9.92 8.52
N ARG A 66 3.05 -9.55 9.79
CA ARG A 66 2.34 -10.25 10.89
C ARG A 66 0.83 -10.07 10.78
N GLU A 67 0.37 -8.85 10.52
CA GLU A 67 -1.05 -8.49 10.46
C GLU A 67 -1.76 -9.23 9.31
N GLU A 68 -1.17 -9.23 8.12
CA GLU A 68 -1.81 -9.80 6.94
C GLU A 68 -1.57 -11.31 6.78
N THR A 69 -0.55 -11.86 7.47
CA THR A 69 -0.23 -13.29 7.39
C THR A 69 -0.54 -14.11 8.64
N GLY A 70 -0.76 -13.48 9.78
CA GLY A 70 -0.93 -14.17 11.05
C GLY A 70 0.32 -14.89 11.55
N LEU A 71 1.45 -14.82 10.85
CA LEU A 71 2.72 -15.38 11.30
C LEU A 71 3.26 -14.53 12.46
N THR A 72 3.51 -15.15 13.60
CA THR A 72 4.00 -14.44 14.81
C THR A 72 5.51 -14.59 14.99
N ASP A 73 6.11 -15.61 14.37
CA ASP A 73 7.51 -16.02 14.48
C ASP A 73 8.34 -15.59 13.25
N LEU A 74 8.05 -14.41 12.68
CA LEU A 74 8.82 -13.88 11.56
C LEU A 74 10.30 -13.64 11.94
N PRO A 75 11.25 -14.05 11.09
CA PRO A 75 12.66 -13.74 11.28
C PRO A 75 12.93 -12.24 11.09
N VAL A 76 14.17 -11.81 11.33
CA VAL A 76 14.60 -10.45 10.99
C VAL A 76 14.51 -10.24 9.47
N GLY A 77 13.78 -9.20 9.06
CA GLY A 77 13.64 -8.81 7.66
C GLY A 77 14.95 -8.30 7.08
N ARG A 78 15.30 -8.79 5.88
CA ARG A 78 16.46 -8.33 5.11
C ARG A 78 16.01 -7.26 4.13
N PHE A 79 16.59 -6.07 4.24
CA PHE A 79 16.35 -5.01 3.26
C PHE A 79 16.85 -5.46 1.87
N ILE A 80 16.05 -5.24 0.83
CA ILE A 80 16.40 -5.51 -0.55
C ILE A 80 16.77 -4.20 -1.25
N GLU A 81 15.78 -3.31 -1.39
CA GLU A 81 15.90 -2.04 -2.11
C GLU A 81 14.80 -1.07 -1.67
N ALA A 82 15.00 0.22 -1.93
CA ALA A 82 13.98 1.26 -1.83
C ALA A 82 13.74 1.88 -3.21
N VAL A 83 12.49 1.86 -3.67
CA VAL A 83 12.10 2.40 -4.97
C VAL A 83 11.22 3.63 -4.75
N THR A 84 11.59 4.76 -5.34
CA THR A 84 10.76 5.96 -5.31
C THR A 84 10.01 6.10 -6.62
N GLU A 85 8.69 6.20 -6.54
CA GLU A 85 7.81 6.42 -7.67
C GLU A 85 7.12 7.77 -7.56
N THR A 86 6.79 8.35 -8.71
CA THR A 86 5.92 9.53 -8.78
C THR A 86 4.55 9.06 -9.25
N LEU A 87 3.52 9.32 -8.45
CA LEU A 87 2.15 8.98 -8.79
C LEU A 87 1.72 9.71 -10.09
N PRO A 88 0.83 9.09 -10.89
CA PRO A 88 0.29 9.70 -12.10
C PRO A 88 -0.29 11.10 -11.84
N ASN A 89 -0.33 11.93 -12.88
CA ASN A 89 -0.97 13.25 -12.80
C ASN A 89 -2.40 13.11 -12.26
N GLY A 90 -2.80 14.03 -11.39
CA GLY A 90 -4.11 14.01 -10.74
C GLY A 90 -4.26 13.03 -9.59
N ARG A 91 -3.19 12.36 -9.12
CA ARG A 91 -3.21 11.51 -7.92
C ARG A 91 -2.19 11.94 -6.90
N CYS A 92 -2.59 11.93 -5.63
CA CYS A 92 -1.72 12.24 -4.49
C CYS A 92 -1.89 11.20 -3.39
N LEU A 93 -0.84 10.99 -2.60
CA LEU A 93 -0.92 10.26 -1.34
C LEU A 93 -1.05 11.24 -0.18
N VAL A 94 -1.93 10.90 0.78
CA VAL A 94 -2.09 11.62 2.05
C VAL A 94 -1.00 11.18 3.02
N THR A 95 -0.09 12.10 3.37
CA THR A 95 1.10 11.82 4.21
C THR A 95 0.80 11.82 5.71
N THR A 96 -0.27 12.50 6.12
CA THR A 96 -0.74 12.59 7.51
C THR A 96 -2.26 12.49 7.50
N THR A 97 -2.84 11.69 8.40
CA THR A 97 -4.30 11.61 8.56
C THR A 97 -4.85 13.02 8.74
N THR A 98 -5.76 13.41 7.85
CA THR A 98 -6.23 14.78 7.73
C THR A 98 -7.74 14.84 7.69
N THR A 99 -8.29 15.89 8.27
CA THR A 99 -9.69 16.23 8.13
C THR A 99 -9.98 16.70 6.70
N ALA A 100 -11.13 16.31 6.16
CA ALA A 100 -11.65 16.73 4.87
C ALA A 100 -12.76 17.78 5.10
N TYR A 101 -12.40 19.05 4.88
CA TYR A 101 -13.27 20.20 5.11
C TYR A 101 -14.23 20.43 3.94
N SER A 102 -15.43 20.96 4.23
CA SER A 102 -16.41 21.31 3.20
C SER A 102 -15.99 22.50 2.32
N ARG A 103 -15.11 23.36 2.83
CA ARG A 103 -14.51 24.53 2.16
C ARG A 103 -13.00 24.60 2.46
N PRO A 104 -12.20 25.40 1.72
CA PRO A 104 -10.77 25.61 2.01
C PRO A 104 -10.57 26.49 3.27
N ASP A 105 -11.22 26.10 4.36
CA ASP A 105 -11.29 26.83 5.63
C ASP A 105 -11.46 25.81 6.78
N PRO A 106 -10.52 25.75 7.73
CA PRO A 106 -10.62 24.88 8.91
C PRO A 106 -11.84 25.13 9.79
N ALA A 107 -12.46 26.32 9.73
CA ALA A 107 -13.68 26.62 10.47
C ALA A 107 -14.96 26.10 9.78
N SER A 108 -14.82 25.47 8.60
CA SER A 108 -15.94 24.88 7.88
C SER A 108 -16.31 23.48 8.38
N PHE A 109 -17.46 22.95 7.94
CA PHE A 109 -17.92 21.61 8.32
C PHE A 109 -16.89 20.53 7.97
N ASP A 110 -16.73 19.56 8.87
CA ASP A 110 -15.55 18.69 8.92
C ASP A 110 -15.85 17.23 9.35
N TRP A 111 -16.97 16.67 8.90
CA TRP A 111 -17.45 15.33 9.32
C TRP A 111 -16.64 14.13 8.84
N ALA A 112 -15.63 14.32 7.99
CA ALA A 112 -14.86 13.24 7.40
C ALA A 112 -13.36 13.45 7.56
N SER A 113 -12.61 12.35 7.65
CA SER A 113 -11.16 12.34 7.64
C SER A 113 -10.64 11.34 6.62
N ILE A 114 -9.52 11.67 5.99
CA ILE A 114 -8.79 10.77 5.09
C ILE A 114 -7.52 10.32 5.81
N ARG A 115 -7.34 9.00 5.91
CA ARG A 115 -6.20 8.41 6.62
C ARG A 115 -4.89 8.60 5.87
N ARG A 116 -3.79 8.63 6.61
CA ARG A 116 -2.43 8.52 6.07
C ARG A 116 -2.32 7.29 5.17
N GLY A 117 -1.54 7.41 4.10
CA GLY A 117 -1.27 6.32 3.17
C GLY A 117 -2.34 6.12 2.10
N ILE A 118 -3.48 6.82 2.17
CA ILE A 118 -4.53 6.75 1.16
C ILE A 118 -4.14 7.58 -0.06
N VAL A 119 -4.28 6.97 -1.23
CA VAL A 119 -4.17 7.67 -2.51
C VAL A 119 -5.54 8.26 -2.86
N VAL A 120 -5.56 9.54 -3.23
CA VAL A 120 -6.75 10.31 -3.58
C VAL A 120 -6.58 10.96 -4.94
N ASP A 121 -7.69 11.18 -5.63
CA ASP A 121 -7.71 11.98 -6.85
C ASP A 121 -7.68 13.47 -6.45
N TYR A 122 -6.77 14.22 -7.07
CA TYR A 122 -6.69 15.66 -6.97
C TYR A 122 -7.75 16.31 -7.87
N VAL A 123 -8.49 17.28 -7.34
CA VAL A 123 -9.58 17.96 -8.06
C VAL A 123 -9.19 19.40 -8.40
N ARG A 124 -8.78 20.20 -7.42
CA ARG A 124 -8.42 21.63 -7.56
C ARG A 124 -7.69 22.16 -6.32
N GLU A 125 -7.19 23.37 -6.40
CA GLU A 125 -6.50 24.07 -5.30
C GLU A 125 -7.04 25.49 -5.10
N GLU A 126 -7.08 25.92 -3.84
CA GLU A 126 -7.43 27.27 -3.42
C GLU A 126 -6.64 27.64 -2.16
N GLY A 127 -5.77 28.65 -2.28
CA GLY A 127 -4.95 29.12 -1.16
C GLY A 127 -3.95 28.05 -0.68
N GLN A 128 -4.15 27.53 0.53
CA GLN A 128 -3.31 26.49 1.14
C GLN A 128 -4.02 25.14 1.22
N PHE A 129 -5.12 24.99 0.48
CA PHE A 129 -5.94 23.78 0.47
C PHE A 129 -6.09 23.22 -0.94
N SER A 130 -6.05 21.90 -1.04
CA SER A 130 -6.45 21.18 -2.24
C SER A 130 -7.77 20.45 -1.99
N GLN A 131 -8.70 20.54 -2.93
CA GLN A 131 -9.84 19.64 -2.95
C GLN A 131 -9.41 18.29 -3.53
N VAL A 132 -9.76 17.22 -2.82
CA VAL A 132 -9.45 15.84 -3.21
C VAL A 132 -10.71 14.98 -3.18
N SER A 133 -10.67 13.85 -3.87
CA SER A 133 -11.71 12.84 -3.84
C SER A 133 -11.13 11.45 -3.64
N TYR A 134 -11.55 10.76 -2.58
CA TYR A 134 -11.36 9.33 -2.40
C TYR A 134 -12.62 8.61 -2.88
N VAL A 135 -12.48 7.59 -3.73
CA VAL A 135 -13.60 6.80 -4.25
C VAL A 135 -13.27 5.32 -4.12
N GLU A 136 -14.05 4.62 -3.32
CA GLU A 136 -14.04 3.16 -3.23
C GLU A 136 -15.15 2.60 -4.12
N ARG A 137 -14.83 1.56 -4.88
CA ARG A 137 -15.77 0.91 -5.81
C ARG A 137 -15.86 -0.58 -5.50
N SER A 138 -17.06 -1.12 -5.63
CA SER A 138 -17.26 -2.56 -5.61
C SER A 138 -16.72 -3.18 -6.90
N SER A 139 -15.82 -4.14 -6.76
CA SER A 139 -15.36 -5.05 -7.83
C SER A 139 -16.14 -6.37 -7.86
N ILE A 140 -17.11 -6.56 -6.96
CA ILE A 140 -17.84 -7.82 -6.78
C ILE A 140 -18.98 -7.96 -7.80
N VAL A 141 -19.58 -6.84 -8.22
CA VAL A 141 -20.76 -6.79 -9.08
C VAL A 141 -20.47 -5.93 -10.30
N GLU A 142 -20.86 -6.40 -11.49
CA GLU A 142 -20.81 -5.63 -12.74
C GLU A 142 -22.23 -5.16 -13.11
N PRO A 143 -22.47 -3.86 -13.38
CA PRO A 143 -21.48 -2.79 -13.41
C PRO A 143 -20.98 -2.39 -12.02
N SER A 144 -19.67 -2.10 -11.95
CA SER A 144 -19.08 -1.57 -10.71
C SER A 144 -19.80 -0.29 -10.26
N TYR A 145 -19.98 -0.13 -8.95
CA TYR A 145 -20.60 1.06 -8.34
C TYR A 145 -19.74 1.60 -7.20
N VAL A 146 -19.92 2.87 -6.87
CA VAL A 146 -19.23 3.52 -5.74
C VAL A 146 -19.84 3.01 -4.44
N THR A 147 -19.02 2.35 -3.63
CA THR A 147 -19.43 1.88 -2.29
C THR A 147 -19.25 2.97 -1.25
N TYR A 148 -18.23 3.80 -1.42
CA TYR A 148 -17.89 4.86 -0.49
C TYR A 148 -17.14 5.98 -1.22
N GLN A 149 -17.44 7.24 -0.88
CA GLN A 149 -16.72 8.39 -1.43
C GLN A 149 -16.61 9.51 -0.41
N ILE A 150 -15.41 10.09 -0.31
CA ILE A 150 -15.15 11.31 0.46
C ILE A 150 -14.59 12.34 -0.52
N THR A 151 -15.27 13.48 -0.65
CA THR A 151 -14.77 14.63 -1.40
C THR A 151 -14.74 15.84 -0.48
N GLY A 152 -13.60 16.52 -0.38
CA GLY A 152 -13.42 17.65 0.52
C GLY A 152 -12.07 18.33 0.34
N TRP A 153 -11.86 19.41 1.08
CA TRP A 153 -10.64 20.21 1.08
C TRP A 153 -9.71 19.74 2.18
N VAL A 154 -8.45 19.51 1.84
CA VAL A 154 -7.38 19.15 2.79
C VAL A 154 -6.25 20.17 2.66
N PRO A 155 -5.45 20.42 3.70
CA PRO A 155 -4.28 21.28 3.56
C PRO A 155 -3.34 20.72 2.49
N THR A 156 -2.93 21.51 1.50
CA THR A 156 -2.07 21.06 0.39
C THR A 156 -0.79 20.40 0.91
N ALA A 157 -0.27 20.89 2.03
CA ALA A 157 0.94 20.38 2.67
C ALA A 157 0.87 18.91 3.12
N VAL A 158 -0.32 18.30 3.22
CA VAL A 158 -0.45 16.87 3.57
C VAL A 158 -0.42 15.95 2.34
N LEU A 159 -0.32 16.50 1.14
CA LEU A 159 -0.34 15.74 -0.11
C LEU A 159 1.05 15.64 -0.72
N THR A 160 1.37 14.47 -1.26
CA THR A 160 2.57 14.28 -2.08
C THR A 160 2.29 13.35 -3.26
N ARG A 161 3.09 13.49 -4.31
CA ARG A 161 3.11 12.55 -5.44
C ARG A 161 4.27 11.58 -5.37
N HIS A 162 5.28 11.85 -4.54
CA HIS A 162 6.48 11.02 -4.45
C HIS A 162 6.32 10.02 -3.32
N VAL A 163 6.30 8.73 -3.65
CA VAL A 163 6.15 7.64 -2.70
C VAL A 163 7.39 6.78 -2.75
N THR A 164 8.03 6.54 -1.61
CA THR A 164 9.16 5.61 -1.50
C THR A 164 8.67 4.31 -0.88
N ARG A 165 8.86 3.19 -1.59
CA ARG A 165 8.54 1.86 -1.12
C ARG A 165 9.81 1.09 -0.78
N TYR A 166 9.88 0.60 0.45
CA TYR A 166 10.99 -0.20 0.95
C TYR A 166 10.62 -1.69 0.91
N PHE A 167 11.46 -2.49 0.26
CA PHE A 167 11.23 -3.93 0.08
C PHE A 167 12.08 -4.72 1.07
N TYR A 168 11.43 -5.66 1.77
CA TYR A 168 12.08 -6.56 2.72
C TYR A 168 11.79 -8.02 2.40
N GLN A 169 12.80 -8.88 2.53
CA GLN A 169 12.65 -10.33 2.50
C GLN A 169 12.63 -10.90 3.93
N PHE A 170 11.68 -11.78 4.22
CA PHE A 170 11.60 -12.55 5.45
C PHE A 170 11.78 -14.05 5.11
N PRO A 171 12.98 -14.62 5.29
CA PRO A 171 13.24 -16.04 5.01
C PRO A 171 12.65 -16.93 6.12
N TYR A 172 11.39 -17.30 5.95
CA TYR A 172 10.62 -18.03 6.95
C TYR A 172 11.08 -19.49 7.05
N HIS A 173 11.32 -19.94 8.29
CA HIS A 173 11.78 -21.29 8.62
C HIS A 173 10.84 -22.04 9.57
N GLY A 174 9.72 -21.41 9.95
CA GLY A 174 8.70 -22.03 10.80
C GLY A 174 7.85 -23.05 10.06
N ARG A 175 6.87 -23.62 10.78
CA ARG A 175 5.93 -24.61 10.24
C ARG A 175 4.55 -23.98 10.10
N THR A 176 4.00 -24.03 8.89
CA THR A 176 2.63 -23.63 8.60
C THR A 176 1.94 -24.72 7.79
N PRO A 177 0.59 -24.74 7.77
CA PRO A 177 -0.13 -25.36 6.67
C PRO A 177 0.29 -24.77 5.32
N GLU A 178 -0.04 -25.47 4.23
CA GLU A 178 0.14 -24.95 2.86
C GLU A 178 -0.79 -23.75 2.56
N THR A 179 -1.93 -23.70 3.23
CA THR A 179 -2.93 -22.62 3.13
C THR A 179 -3.65 -22.45 4.47
N TRP A 180 -3.97 -21.21 4.84
CA TRP A 180 -4.73 -20.89 6.05
C TRP A 180 -5.52 -19.59 5.88
N LEU A 181 -6.34 -19.26 6.89
CA LEU A 181 -7.17 -18.05 6.90
C LEU A 181 -6.68 -17.08 7.97
N VAL A 182 -6.74 -15.78 7.67
CA VAL A 182 -6.45 -14.68 8.61
C VAL A 182 -7.58 -13.67 8.48
N ASP A 183 -8.11 -13.22 9.61
CA ASP A 183 -9.09 -12.15 9.68
C ASP A 183 -8.36 -10.86 10.08
N THR A 184 -8.27 -9.89 9.17
CA THR A 184 -7.62 -8.58 9.37
C THR A 184 -8.33 -7.50 8.56
N ASP A 185 -8.30 -6.24 9.00
CA ASP A 185 -8.94 -5.10 8.33
C ASP A 185 -10.41 -5.33 7.93
N ASN A 186 -11.16 -6.09 8.74
CA ASN A 186 -12.54 -6.53 8.47
C ASN A 186 -12.69 -7.42 7.22
N HIS A 187 -11.60 -8.00 6.74
CA HIS A 187 -11.56 -8.94 5.64
C HIS A 187 -11.03 -10.30 6.11
N ARG A 188 -11.46 -11.35 5.41
CA ARG A 188 -10.93 -12.71 5.58
C ARG A 188 -10.01 -13.03 4.42
N PHE A 189 -8.71 -13.08 4.68
CA PHE A 189 -7.70 -13.42 3.69
C PHE A 189 -7.45 -14.91 3.66
N ARG A 190 -7.34 -15.48 2.44
CA ARG A 190 -6.86 -16.86 2.26
C ARG A 190 -5.39 -16.82 1.85
N LEU A 191 -4.53 -17.30 2.74
CA LEU A 191 -3.10 -17.37 2.53
C LEU A 191 -2.69 -18.67 1.87
N PHE A 192 -1.65 -18.64 1.06
CA PHE A 192 -1.08 -19.82 0.43
C PHE A 192 0.36 -19.56 -0.03
N TRP A 193 1.17 -20.62 -0.03
CA TRP A 193 2.52 -20.59 -0.59
C TRP A 193 2.48 -20.78 -2.11
N ALA A 194 3.09 -19.86 -2.83
CA ALA A 194 3.19 -19.89 -4.29
C ALA A 194 4.63 -20.15 -4.73
N PRO A 195 4.90 -21.15 -5.59
CA PRO A 195 6.22 -21.35 -6.18
C PRO A 195 6.67 -20.11 -6.95
N LEU A 196 7.88 -19.62 -6.69
CA LEU A 196 8.42 -18.46 -7.44
C LEU A 196 8.58 -18.75 -8.93
N ALA A 197 8.77 -20.02 -9.31
CA ALA A 197 8.82 -20.45 -10.69
C ALA A 197 7.45 -20.43 -11.40
N GLN A 198 6.34 -20.38 -10.65
CA GLN A 198 4.99 -20.46 -11.18
C GLN A 198 4.02 -19.64 -10.32
N LEU A 199 4.12 -18.32 -10.42
CA LEU A 199 3.29 -17.40 -9.64
C LEU A 199 1.87 -17.31 -10.23
N PRO A 200 0.83 -17.22 -9.36
CA PRO A 200 -0.51 -16.90 -9.81
C PRO A 200 -0.60 -15.44 -10.29
N PRO A 201 -1.72 -15.02 -10.91
CA PRO A 201 -1.92 -13.62 -11.31
C PRO A 201 -2.05 -12.70 -10.10
N VAL A 202 -0.91 -12.13 -9.67
CA VAL A 202 -0.85 -11.02 -8.71
C VAL A 202 -1.41 -9.76 -9.37
N VAL A 203 -2.10 -8.94 -8.57
CA VAL A 203 -2.70 -7.68 -9.02
C VAL A 203 -1.69 -6.76 -9.69
N GLU A 204 -2.13 -6.02 -10.71
CA GLU A 204 -1.25 -5.15 -11.52
C GLU A 204 -0.38 -4.18 -10.69
N PRO A 205 -0.90 -3.46 -9.66
CA PRO A 205 -0.07 -2.52 -8.90
C PRO A 205 1.10 -3.17 -8.17
N GLN A 206 0.99 -4.48 -7.86
CA GLN A 206 2.01 -5.22 -7.11
C GLN A 206 2.88 -6.12 -8.00
N ARG A 207 2.46 -6.40 -9.24
CA ARG A 207 3.20 -7.30 -10.14
C ARG A 207 4.66 -6.85 -10.35
N PRO A 208 4.99 -5.56 -10.56
CA PRO A 208 6.37 -5.11 -10.71
C PRO A 208 7.25 -5.37 -9.47
N TRP A 209 6.66 -5.56 -8.28
CA TRP A 209 7.41 -5.84 -7.05
C TRP A 209 8.10 -7.20 -7.11
N LEU A 210 7.55 -8.15 -7.87
CA LEU A 210 8.15 -9.46 -8.06
C LEU A 210 9.52 -9.38 -8.75
N ASP A 211 9.74 -8.38 -9.61
CA ASP A 211 11.04 -8.16 -10.24
C ASP A 211 12.10 -7.79 -9.21
N VAL A 212 11.73 -7.03 -8.16
CA VAL A 212 12.62 -6.69 -7.04
C VAL A 212 13.02 -7.96 -6.28
N LEU A 213 12.06 -8.84 -6.00
CA LEU A 213 12.31 -10.10 -5.32
C LEU A 213 13.19 -11.04 -6.16
N LEU A 214 12.87 -11.24 -7.43
CA LEU A 214 13.53 -12.21 -8.32
C LEU A 214 14.95 -11.82 -8.72
N LYS A 215 15.29 -10.53 -8.65
CA LYS A 215 16.67 -10.03 -8.86
C LYS A 215 17.56 -10.25 -7.64
N THR A 216 17.00 -10.57 -6.47
CA THR A 216 17.77 -10.76 -5.23
C THR A 216 18.53 -12.09 -5.25
N PRO A 217 19.88 -12.11 -5.19
CA PRO A 217 20.66 -13.33 -5.29
C PRO A 217 20.31 -14.39 -4.24
N THR A 218 19.88 -13.94 -3.06
CA THR A 218 19.60 -14.78 -1.89
C THR A 218 18.25 -15.52 -1.96
N VAL A 219 17.43 -15.23 -2.96
CA VAL A 219 16.16 -15.91 -3.24
C VAL A 219 16.37 -17.15 -4.12
N ARG A 220 17.51 -17.22 -4.82
CA ARG A 220 17.98 -18.41 -5.55
C ARG A 220 18.73 -19.32 -4.57
N LEU A 221 17.98 -20.07 -3.76
CA LEU A 221 18.54 -21.19 -2.99
C LEU A 221 18.66 -22.42 -3.88
#